data_AF-A0A6G7VAR8-F1
#
_entry.id   AF-A0A6G7VAR8-F1
#
_cell.length_a   1.000
_cell.length_b   1.000
_cell.length_c   1.000
_cell.angle_alpha   90.00
_cell.angle_beta   90.00
_cell.angle_gamma   90.00
#
_symmetry.space_group_name_H-M   'P 1'
#
loop_
_entity.id
_entity.type
_entity.pdbx_description
1 polymer ?
#
loop_
_entity_poly.entity_id
_entity_poly.type
_entity_poly.pdbx_seq_one_letter_code
_entity_poly.pdbx_strand_id
1 'polypeptide(L)'
;MARSLYRPLQVAITERMVSRRMSDPETQRYDFERRKNNALSFVSSMQMDDEGIRYRYSADCTQPTLYSSAYACMIYSLLGELQRISQESKARWIAYFDSMQSRQTGLFYDPVVKNKLFDDSDWWGARHLALHMISAYTTLGGRPRYPFYFLRSYKDTNILSTWLDSHDWSACFDHAQDIDNKIMNIGCLLQYQRDHWQDSEAGDAVRFLQDYLLDKMNANTGLWGAYNPNDPVQVSRGVQFAYHLLPIFLYDRRLEFNVNRLLEAALRTQNKYGGFAPTPNSSACEDIDSIYILARLVAYAPQYRERVLMALKKAQAWVVVNQVDDGGFVFRLNEGMTYGHRQMMSRRNRGAMFPTWFRLLSLAYSTNALQDISCLAVHCPGYYC
;
A
#
# COMPACT_ATOMS: atom_id res chain seq x y z
N MET A 1 12.48 34.65 2.55
CA MET A 1 13.90 34.20 2.56
C MET A 1 14.23 33.13 3.62
N ALA A 2 13.48 32.96 4.71
CA ALA A 2 13.76 31.92 5.72
C ALA A 2 13.42 30.45 5.31
N ARG A 3 12.59 30.22 4.27
CA ARG A 3 12.22 28.86 3.82
C ARG A 3 13.31 28.14 3.02
N SER A 4 14.30 28.86 2.47
CA SER A 4 15.31 28.27 1.57
C SER A 4 16.52 27.65 2.30
N LEU A 5 16.83 28.10 3.51
CA LEU A 5 17.91 27.55 4.36
C LEU A 5 17.45 26.39 5.26
N TYR A 6 16.14 26.27 5.51
CA TYR A 6 15.57 25.20 6.35
C TYR A 6 15.63 23.81 5.69
N ARG A 7 15.47 23.76 4.36
CA ARG A 7 15.42 22.49 3.61
C ARG A 7 16.79 21.77 3.58
N PRO A 8 17.93 22.45 3.33
CA PRO A 8 19.24 21.81 3.42
C PRO A 8 19.58 21.29 4.82
N LEU A 9 19.27 22.06 5.88
CA LEU A 9 19.54 21.65 7.25
C LEU A 9 18.72 20.42 7.67
N GLN A 10 17.44 20.37 7.31
CA GLN A 10 16.59 19.22 7.61
C GLN A 10 17.05 17.96 6.88
N VAL A 11 17.48 18.09 5.61
CA VAL A 11 18.07 16.97 4.86
C VAL A 11 19.34 16.47 5.54
N ALA A 12 20.26 17.36 5.93
CA ALA A 12 21.50 16.98 6.60
C ALA A 12 21.26 16.28 7.95
N ILE A 13 20.29 16.75 8.74
CA ILE A 13 19.88 16.11 10.00
C ILE A 13 19.34 14.70 9.72
N THR A 14 18.47 14.57 8.72
CA THR A 14 17.90 13.28 8.32
C THR A 14 18.98 12.32 7.84
N GLU A 15 19.90 12.76 6.97
CA GLU A 15 21.02 11.92 6.50
C GLU A 15 21.90 11.46 7.65
N ARG A 16 22.24 12.34 8.59
CA ARG A 16 23.06 11.97 9.76
C ARG A 16 22.38 10.91 10.62
N MET A 17 21.08 11.06 10.86
CA MET A 17 20.30 10.10 11.63
C MET A 17 20.15 8.77 10.89
N VAL A 18 19.86 8.78 9.58
CA VAL A 18 19.80 7.58 8.75
C VAL A 18 21.14 6.85 8.76
N SER A 19 22.24 7.56 8.49
CA SER A 19 23.59 6.98 8.51
C SER A 19 23.89 6.32 9.87
N ARG A 20 23.54 6.99 10.98
CA ARG A 20 23.71 6.43 12.33
C ARG A 20 22.91 5.14 12.52
N ARG A 21 21.62 5.12 12.16
CA ARG A 21 20.77 3.92 12.31
C ARG A 21 21.19 2.78 11.38
N MET A 22 21.63 3.09 10.16
CA MET A 22 22.12 2.10 9.20
C MET A 22 23.48 1.50 9.63
N SER A 23 24.29 2.26 10.37
CA SER A 23 25.57 1.77 10.93
C SER A 23 25.40 0.88 12.16
N ASP A 24 24.19 0.81 12.74
CA ASP A 24 23.90 -0.06 13.87
C ASP A 24 23.97 -1.54 13.42
N PRO A 25 24.84 -2.38 14.01
CA PRO A 25 24.90 -3.80 13.71
C PRO A 25 23.57 -4.53 13.87
N GLU A 26 22.71 -4.07 14.78
CA GLU A 26 21.37 -4.66 14.98
C GLU A 26 20.42 -4.39 13.81
N THR A 27 20.58 -3.27 13.12
CA THR A 27 19.83 -2.98 11.88
C THR A 27 20.24 -3.94 10.76
N GLN A 28 21.53 -4.23 10.67
CA GLN A 28 22.08 -5.10 9.62
C GLN A 28 21.74 -6.59 9.84
N ARG A 29 21.37 -6.96 11.07
CA ARG A 29 20.88 -8.30 11.42
C ARG A 29 19.36 -8.33 11.33
N TYR A 30 18.83 -8.87 10.22
CA TYR A 30 17.39 -9.11 10.10
C TYR A 30 16.97 -10.24 11.05
N ASP A 31 16.38 -9.87 12.19
CA ASP A 31 15.78 -10.78 13.18
C ASP A 31 14.26 -10.68 13.10
N PHE A 32 13.64 -11.56 12.31
CA PHE A 32 12.20 -11.53 12.06
C PHE A 32 11.37 -11.64 13.35
N GLU A 33 11.72 -12.55 14.27
CA GLU A 33 10.93 -12.79 15.48
C GLU A 33 10.96 -11.58 16.41
N ARG A 34 12.12 -10.93 16.58
CA ARG A 34 12.19 -9.67 17.33
C ARG A 34 11.34 -8.58 16.69
N ARG A 35 11.41 -8.42 15.36
CA ARG A 35 10.64 -7.38 14.64
C ARG A 35 9.14 -7.65 14.71
N LYS A 36 8.73 -8.91 14.58
CA LYS A 36 7.36 -9.39 14.78
C LYS A 36 6.85 -9.04 16.18
N ASN A 37 7.60 -9.41 17.22
CA ASN A 37 7.21 -9.14 18.61
C ASN A 37 7.03 -7.64 18.88
N ASN A 38 7.97 -6.81 18.43
CA ASN A 38 7.86 -5.35 18.55
C ASN A 38 6.60 -4.80 17.86
N ALA A 39 6.30 -5.27 16.64
CA ALA A 39 5.11 -4.83 15.91
C ALA A 39 3.81 -5.28 16.60
N LEU A 40 3.77 -6.50 17.14
CA LEU A 40 2.61 -7.01 17.89
C LEU A 40 2.40 -6.23 19.19
N SER A 41 3.46 -5.90 19.92
CA SER A 41 3.40 -5.02 21.10
C SER A 41 2.88 -3.63 20.74
N PHE A 42 3.32 -3.06 19.62
CA PHE A 42 2.80 -1.80 19.12
C PHE A 42 1.30 -1.89 18.83
N VAL A 43 0.86 -2.88 18.03
CA VAL A 43 -0.58 -3.05 17.68
C VAL A 43 -1.42 -3.22 18.95
N SER A 44 -0.98 -4.04 19.90
CA SER A 44 -1.68 -4.22 21.18
C SER A 44 -1.80 -2.90 21.96
N SER A 45 -0.76 -2.05 21.96
CA SER A 45 -0.83 -0.73 22.62
C SER A 45 -1.77 0.28 21.94
N MET A 46 -2.21 -0.02 20.70
CA MET A 46 -3.18 0.78 19.95
C MET A 46 -4.63 0.34 20.17
N GLN A 47 -4.88 -0.79 20.84
CA GLN A 47 -6.21 -1.26 21.20
C GLN A 47 -6.88 -0.30 22.19
N MET A 48 -8.18 -0.02 21.98
CA MET A 48 -8.95 0.97 22.73
C MET A 48 -10.20 0.38 23.40
N ASP A 49 -10.46 -0.92 23.23
CA ASP A 49 -11.59 -1.63 23.81
C ASP A 49 -11.17 -2.97 24.42
N ASP A 50 -12.02 -3.53 25.29
CA ASP A 50 -11.76 -4.84 25.90
C ASP A 50 -12.03 -6.00 24.93
N GLU A 51 -12.84 -5.75 23.90
CA GLU A 51 -13.17 -6.75 22.86
C GLU A 51 -12.02 -7.00 21.87
N GLY A 52 -11.02 -6.12 21.81
CA GLY A 52 -9.84 -6.28 20.98
C GLY A 52 -10.07 -6.04 19.50
N ILE A 53 -11.04 -5.20 19.15
CA ILE A 53 -11.46 -4.95 17.75
C ILE A 53 -11.36 -3.47 17.36
N ARG A 54 -11.25 -2.54 18.31
CA ARG A 54 -11.15 -1.09 18.05
C ARG A 54 -9.74 -0.59 18.33
N TYR A 55 -9.10 -0.06 17.29
CA TYR A 55 -7.72 0.42 17.37
C TYR A 55 -7.65 1.89 16.99
N ARG A 56 -6.81 2.66 17.69
CA ARG A 56 -6.41 4.01 17.28
C ARG A 56 -5.21 3.96 16.31
N TYR A 57 -4.99 5.04 15.57
CA TYR A 57 -3.98 5.08 14.52
C TYR A 57 -2.54 5.17 15.04
N SER A 58 -2.34 5.90 16.14
CA SER A 58 -1.05 6.07 16.81
C SER A 58 -1.29 6.49 18.27
N ALA A 59 -0.25 6.52 19.09
CA ALA A 59 -0.32 7.04 20.46
C ALA A 59 -0.72 8.53 20.53
N ASP A 60 -0.58 9.28 19.42
CA ASP A 60 -0.98 10.69 19.33
C ASP A 60 -2.49 10.86 19.04
N CYS A 61 -3.21 9.77 18.75
CA CYS A 61 -4.65 9.78 18.47
C CYS A 61 -5.46 9.33 19.70
N THR A 62 -6.70 9.81 19.79
CA THR A 62 -7.56 9.62 20.96
C THR A 62 -8.80 8.79 20.68
N GLN A 63 -9.11 8.54 19.40
CA GLN A 63 -10.27 7.76 18.99
C GLN A 63 -9.85 6.58 18.12
N PRO A 64 -10.53 5.43 18.25
CA PRO A 64 -10.33 4.35 17.29
C PRO A 64 -10.88 4.74 15.91
N THR A 65 -10.30 4.15 14.87
CA THR A 65 -10.77 4.36 13.49
C THR A 65 -10.91 3.02 12.79
N LEU A 66 -11.84 2.93 11.84
CA LEU A 66 -12.06 1.72 11.05
C LEU A 66 -10.81 1.31 10.28
N TYR A 67 -10.08 2.29 9.73
CA TYR A 67 -8.77 2.06 9.11
C TYR A 67 -7.79 1.35 10.05
N SER A 68 -7.66 1.85 11.28
CA SER A 68 -6.70 1.30 12.24
C SER A 68 -7.08 -0.11 12.67
N SER A 69 -8.38 -0.37 12.84
CA SER A 69 -8.90 -1.72 13.06
C SER A 69 -8.62 -2.66 11.87
N ALA A 70 -8.84 -2.21 10.63
CA ALA A 70 -8.51 -3.00 9.44
C ALA A 70 -7.00 -3.30 9.37
N TYR A 71 -6.13 -2.31 9.65
CA TYR A 71 -4.69 -2.52 9.71
C TYR A 71 -4.29 -3.51 10.81
N ALA A 72 -4.87 -3.43 12.01
CA ALA A 72 -4.61 -4.41 13.07
C ALA A 72 -4.94 -5.84 12.61
N CYS A 73 -6.13 -6.03 12.02
CA CYS A 73 -6.56 -7.31 11.46
C CYS A 73 -5.58 -7.84 10.40
N MET A 74 -5.20 -7.00 9.44
CA MET A 74 -4.27 -7.35 8.37
C MET A 74 -2.84 -7.62 8.89
N ILE A 75 -2.37 -6.89 9.92
CA ILE A 75 -1.08 -7.16 10.58
C ILE A 75 -1.13 -8.50 11.31
N TYR A 76 -2.18 -8.80 12.07
CA TYR A 76 -2.34 -10.10 12.73
C TYR A 76 -2.38 -11.24 11.72
N SER A 77 -3.03 -11.05 10.56
CA SER A 77 -2.99 -12.05 9.48
C SER A 77 -1.58 -12.24 8.94
N LEU A 78 -0.90 -11.14 8.60
CA LEU A 78 0.43 -11.15 8.01
C LEU A 78 1.48 -11.81 8.92
N LEU A 79 1.34 -11.65 10.25
CA LEU A 79 2.23 -12.22 11.24
C LEU A 79 1.80 -13.62 11.72
N GLY A 80 0.74 -14.19 11.14
CA GLY A 80 0.24 -15.53 11.47
C GLY A 80 -0.55 -15.64 12.77
N GLU A 81 -0.88 -14.52 13.41
CA GLU A 81 -1.61 -14.48 14.68
C GLU A 81 -3.12 -14.64 14.50
N LEU A 82 -3.67 -14.26 13.34
CA LEU A 82 -5.11 -14.36 13.09
C LEU A 82 -5.63 -15.81 13.06
N GLN A 83 -4.75 -16.81 12.84
CA GLN A 83 -5.13 -18.22 12.92
C GLN A 83 -5.27 -18.73 14.35
N ARG A 84 -4.77 -17.98 15.34
CA ARG A 84 -4.82 -18.36 16.76
C ARG A 84 -6.07 -17.85 17.48
N ILE A 85 -6.81 -16.92 16.88
CA ILE A 85 -8.05 -16.40 17.47
C ILE A 85 -9.25 -17.28 17.09
N SER A 86 -10.24 -17.35 17.98
CA SER A 86 -11.44 -18.17 17.80
C SER A 86 -12.31 -17.66 16.64
N GLN A 87 -13.14 -18.56 16.09
CA GLN A 87 -14.14 -18.18 15.07
C GLN A 87 -15.14 -17.14 15.60
N GLU A 88 -15.47 -17.19 16.88
CA GLU A 88 -16.30 -16.19 17.54
C GLU A 88 -15.64 -14.80 17.52
N SER A 89 -14.35 -14.72 17.83
CA SER A 89 -13.60 -13.46 17.72
C SER A 89 -13.55 -12.96 16.28
N LYS A 90 -13.34 -13.85 15.28
CA LYS A 90 -13.39 -13.47 13.86
C LYS A 90 -14.78 -12.93 13.46
N ALA A 91 -15.85 -13.55 13.96
CA ALA A 91 -17.22 -13.11 13.72
C ALA A 91 -17.49 -11.72 14.35
N ARG A 92 -16.93 -11.41 15.52
CA ARG A 92 -17.01 -10.07 16.13
C ARG A 92 -16.35 -9.00 15.27
N TRP A 93 -15.16 -9.27 14.74
CA TRP A 93 -14.48 -8.39 13.80
C TRP A 93 -15.35 -8.10 12.56
N ILE A 94 -15.90 -9.15 11.95
CA ILE A 94 -16.81 -9.04 10.80
C ILE A 94 -18.05 -8.21 11.15
N ALA A 95 -18.68 -8.47 12.30
CA ALA A 95 -19.87 -7.73 12.74
C ALA A 95 -19.57 -6.24 12.96
N TYR A 96 -18.41 -5.90 13.51
CA TYR A 96 -17.97 -4.52 13.66
C TYR A 96 -17.76 -3.85 12.30
N PHE A 97 -17.08 -4.51 11.36
CA PHE A 97 -16.89 -3.99 10.00
C PHE A 97 -18.22 -3.79 9.26
N ASP A 98 -19.14 -4.75 9.37
CA ASP A 98 -20.48 -4.68 8.78
C ASP A 98 -21.28 -3.50 9.33
N SER A 99 -21.10 -3.17 10.62
CA SER A 99 -21.78 -2.04 11.26
C SER A 99 -21.39 -0.68 10.65
N MET A 100 -20.25 -0.61 9.97
CA MET A 100 -19.74 0.60 9.32
C MET A 100 -20.01 0.62 7.81
N GLN A 101 -20.61 -0.44 7.25
CA GLN A 101 -20.88 -0.54 5.82
C GLN A 101 -22.24 0.08 5.45
N SER A 102 -22.24 1.00 4.49
CA SER A 102 -23.45 1.59 3.93
C SER A 102 -24.18 0.59 3.03
N ARG A 103 -25.46 0.35 3.33
CA ARG A 103 -26.36 -0.44 2.47
C ARG A 103 -26.58 0.20 1.10
N GLN A 104 -26.52 1.53 1.00
CA GLN A 104 -26.82 2.27 -0.23
C GLN A 104 -25.68 2.16 -1.26
N THR A 105 -24.44 2.27 -0.79
CA THR A 105 -23.27 2.36 -1.67
C THR A 105 -22.40 1.09 -1.65
N GLY A 106 -22.48 0.29 -0.59
CA GLY A 106 -21.54 -0.77 -0.28
C GLY A 106 -20.20 -0.29 0.29
N LEU A 107 -19.98 1.03 0.39
CA LEU A 107 -18.76 1.61 0.96
C LEU A 107 -18.82 1.65 2.49
N PHE A 108 -17.66 1.86 3.11
CA PHE A 108 -17.51 1.92 4.57
C PHE A 108 -17.32 3.37 5.02
N TYR A 109 -18.06 3.77 6.06
CA TYR A 109 -18.03 5.13 6.57
C TYR A 109 -17.71 5.13 8.06
N ASP A 110 -16.55 5.66 8.38
CA ASP A 110 -16.12 5.86 9.75
C ASP A 110 -16.48 7.28 10.22
N PRO A 111 -17.39 7.43 11.19
CA PRO A 111 -17.81 8.74 11.69
C PRO A 111 -16.66 9.54 12.33
N VAL A 112 -15.58 8.89 12.79
CA VAL A 112 -14.45 9.56 13.46
C VAL A 112 -13.61 10.36 12.47
N VAL A 113 -13.48 9.89 11.24
CA VAL A 113 -12.61 10.50 10.20
C VAL A 113 -13.39 11.14 9.07
N LYS A 114 -14.72 11.09 9.12
CA LYS A 114 -15.59 11.67 8.09
C LYS A 114 -15.31 13.17 7.91
N ASN A 115 -14.96 13.54 6.70
CA ASN A 115 -14.81 14.92 6.25
C ASN A 115 -15.01 14.96 4.73
N LYS A 116 -15.01 16.15 4.12
CA LYS A 116 -15.20 16.28 2.65
C LYS A 116 -14.17 15.49 1.84
N LEU A 117 -12.91 15.48 2.27
CA LEU A 117 -11.86 14.72 1.58
C LEU A 117 -12.11 13.21 1.65
N PHE A 118 -12.72 12.69 2.72
CA PHE A 118 -13.01 11.26 2.86
C PHE A 118 -13.97 10.75 1.78
N ASP A 119 -14.93 11.57 1.36
CA ASP A 119 -15.95 11.19 0.39
C ASP A 119 -15.40 11.24 -1.07
N ASP A 120 -14.53 12.22 -1.34
CA ASP A 120 -14.10 12.53 -2.71
C ASP A 120 -12.74 11.91 -3.10
N SER A 121 -11.87 11.61 -2.12
CA SER A 121 -10.45 11.30 -2.35
C SER A 121 -10.14 9.81 -2.49
N ASP A 122 -9.28 9.44 -3.45
CA ASP A 122 -8.93 8.04 -3.72
C ASP A 122 -7.63 7.54 -3.08
N TRP A 123 -6.77 8.43 -2.57
CA TRP A 123 -5.55 8.03 -1.84
C TRP A 123 -5.77 7.69 -0.36
N TRP A 124 -6.93 7.99 0.22
CA TRP A 124 -7.27 7.69 1.62
C TRP A 124 -8.78 7.62 1.95
N GLY A 125 -9.68 7.98 1.03
CA GLY A 125 -11.11 8.11 1.31
C GLY A 125 -11.88 6.79 1.29
N ALA A 126 -13.21 6.86 1.22
CA ALA A 126 -14.09 5.70 1.36
C ALA A 126 -13.82 4.57 0.34
N ARG A 127 -13.50 4.93 -0.93
CA ARG A 127 -13.13 3.95 -1.96
C ARG A 127 -11.80 3.28 -1.67
N HIS A 128 -10.83 4.03 -1.16
CA HIS A 128 -9.56 3.50 -0.71
C HIS A 128 -9.73 2.56 0.49
N LEU A 129 -10.55 2.97 1.47
CA LEU A 129 -10.86 2.16 2.64
C LEU A 129 -11.48 0.83 2.23
N ALA A 130 -12.43 0.84 1.28
CA ALA A 130 -13.04 -0.39 0.79
C ALA A 130 -12.00 -1.42 0.28
N LEU A 131 -10.90 -0.97 -0.32
CA LEU A 131 -9.83 -1.86 -0.78
C LEU A 131 -9.07 -2.53 0.39
N HIS A 132 -8.82 -1.79 1.48
CA HIS A 132 -8.28 -2.39 2.72
C HIS A 132 -9.28 -3.31 3.40
N MET A 133 -10.56 -2.95 3.38
CA MET A 133 -11.62 -3.75 3.99
C MET A 133 -11.75 -5.11 3.32
N ILE A 134 -11.75 -5.20 1.98
CA ILE A 134 -11.83 -6.52 1.31
C ILE A 134 -10.69 -7.44 1.74
N SER A 135 -9.48 -6.89 1.92
CA SER A 135 -8.33 -7.64 2.42
C SER A 135 -8.56 -8.13 3.86
N ALA A 136 -9.01 -7.24 4.75
CA ALA A 136 -9.33 -7.60 6.13
C ALA A 136 -10.44 -8.69 6.21
N TYR A 137 -11.54 -8.53 5.47
CA TYR A 137 -12.61 -9.54 5.39
C TYR A 137 -12.09 -10.88 4.88
N THR A 138 -11.32 -10.89 3.78
CA THR A 138 -10.76 -12.13 3.23
C THR A 138 -9.85 -12.82 4.25
N THR A 139 -9.02 -12.07 4.98
CA THR A 139 -8.15 -12.67 6.02
C THR A 139 -8.93 -13.28 7.18
N LEU A 140 -10.10 -12.73 7.50
CA LEU A 140 -11.02 -13.27 8.51
C LEU A 140 -11.84 -14.47 8.01
N GLY A 141 -11.78 -14.80 6.71
CA GLY A 141 -12.63 -15.81 6.08
C GLY A 141 -14.07 -15.33 5.84
N GLY A 142 -14.29 -14.02 5.80
CA GLY A 142 -15.57 -13.38 5.54
C GLY A 142 -15.60 -12.60 4.24
N ARG A 143 -16.69 -11.88 4.02
CA ARG A 143 -16.85 -10.89 2.95
C ARG A 143 -17.73 -9.74 3.45
N PRO A 144 -17.64 -8.53 2.85
CA PRO A 144 -18.56 -7.44 3.13
C PRO A 144 -20.03 -7.87 3.02
N ARG A 145 -20.87 -7.35 3.91
CA ARG A 145 -22.32 -7.64 3.96
C ARG A 145 -23.06 -7.22 2.68
N TYR A 146 -22.68 -6.08 2.10
CA TYR A 146 -23.28 -5.54 0.89
C TYR A 146 -22.26 -5.54 -0.27
N PRO A 147 -22.69 -5.84 -1.51
CA PRO A 147 -21.87 -5.58 -2.69
C PRO A 147 -21.57 -4.09 -2.87
N PHE A 148 -20.53 -3.79 -3.64
CA PHE A 148 -20.08 -2.43 -3.92
C PHE A 148 -20.94 -1.75 -5.00
N TYR A 149 -22.17 -1.37 -4.64
CA TYR A 149 -23.15 -0.79 -5.55
C TYR A 149 -22.69 0.49 -6.26
N PHE A 150 -21.75 1.24 -5.69
CA PHE A 150 -21.17 2.42 -6.35
C PHE A 150 -20.47 2.07 -7.68
N LEU A 151 -20.02 0.83 -7.85
CA LEU A 151 -19.35 0.35 -9.07
C LEU A 151 -20.27 0.23 -10.27
N ARG A 152 -21.61 0.30 -10.12
CA ARG A 152 -22.55 0.15 -11.24
C ARG A 152 -22.24 1.05 -12.43
N SER A 153 -21.82 2.29 -12.17
CA SER A 153 -21.42 3.24 -13.22
C SER A 153 -20.15 2.83 -13.96
N TYR A 154 -19.23 2.14 -13.29
CA TYR A 154 -17.96 1.68 -13.86
C TYR A 154 -18.05 0.32 -14.55
N LYS A 155 -19.22 -0.32 -14.52
CA LYS A 155 -19.47 -1.55 -15.29
C LYS A 155 -19.78 -1.27 -16.76
N ASP A 156 -20.31 -0.09 -17.05
CA ASP A 156 -20.53 0.37 -18.42
C ASP A 156 -19.19 0.79 -19.01
N THR A 157 -18.73 0.06 -20.02
CA THR A 157 -17.43 0.29 -20.67
C THR A 157 -17.38 1.63 -21.39
N ASN A 158 -18.50 2.19 -21.84
CA ASN A 158 -18.53 3.53 -22.44
C ASN A 158 -18.29 4.61 -21.39
N ILE A 159 -18.89 4.47 -20.20
CA ILE A 159 -18.66 5.39 -19.09
C ILE A 159 -17.21 5.26 -18.60
N LEU A 160 -16.72 4.03 -18.47
CA LEU A 160 -15.35 3.75 -18.06
C LEU A 160 -14.34 4.33 -19.06
N SER A 161 -14.53 4.10 -20.37
CA SER A 161 -13.71 4.71 -21.43
C SER A 161 -13.73 6.23 -21.34
N THR A 162 -14.93 6.84 -21.31
CA THR A 162 -15.08 8.30 -21.27
C THR A 162 -14.35 8.92 -20.07
N TRP A 163 -14.41 8.26 -18.90
CA TRP A 163 -13.66 8.70 -17.73
C TRP A 163 -12.15 8.56 -17.93
N LEU A 164 -11.67 7.43 -18.45
CA LEU A 164 -10.24 7.22 -18.69
C LEU A 164 -9.68 8.15 -19.78
N ASP A 165 -10.44 8.41 -20.84
CA ASP A 165 -10.12 9.31 -21.95
C ASP A 165 -10.12 10.79 -21.53
N SER A 166 -10.73 11.13 -20.38
CA SER A 166 -10.67 12.50 -19.84
C SER A 166 -9.29 12.90 -19.30
N HIS A 167 -8.31 11.99 -19.31
CA HIS A 167 -6.96 12.23 -18.84
C HIS A 167 -5.95 12.15 -19.99
N ASP A 168 -4.95 13.03 -19.97
CA ASP A 168 -3.88 13.02 -20.95
C ASP A 168 -2.81 11.96 -20.62
N TRP A 169 -2.95 10.78 -21.23
CA TRP A 169 -1.99 9.67 -21.09
C TRP A 169 -0.62 9.95 -21.70
N SER A 170 -0.46 11.04 -22.45
CA SER A 170 0.83 11.49 -22.98
C SER A 170 1.55 12.46 -22.04
N ALA A 171 0.89 12.96 -21.00
CA ALA A 171 1.47 13.86 -20.01
C ALA A 171 2.22 13.13 -18.89
N CYS A 172 2.98 13.88 -18.12
CA CYS A 172 3.52 13.42 -16.84
C CYS A 172 2.43 13.50 -15.77
N PHE A 173 2.09 12.36 -15.17
CA PHE A 173 1.15 12.32 -14.05
C PHE A 173 1.84 12.76 -12.75
N ASP A 174 1.26 13.74 -12.07
CA ASP A 174 1.67 14.14 -10.72
C ASP A 174 0.75 13.48 -9.66
N HIS A 175 0.68 14.07 -8.47
CA HIS A 175 -0.21 13.62 -7.38
C HIS A 175 -1.52 14.41 -7.32
N ALA A 176 -1.75 15.42 -8.17
CA ALA A 176 -2.85 16.35 -7.99
C ALA A 176 -4.23 15.73 -8.26
N GLN A 177 -4.29 14.66 -9.05
CA GLN A 177 -5.54 14.02 -9.48
C GLN A 177 -5.75 12.61 -8.92
N ASP A 178 -4.72 12.00 -8.30
CA ASP A 178 -4.75 10.64 -7.73
C ASP A 178 -5.44 9.59 -8.62
N ILE A 179 -5.31 9.75 -9.94
CA ILE A 179 -6.00 8.92 -10.93
C ILE A 179 -5.58 7.45 -10.82
N ASP A 180 -4.30 7.18 -10.53
CA ASP A 180 -3.77 5.84 -10.34
C ASP A 180 -4.39 5.14 -9.13
N ASN A 181 -4.50 5.85 -8.00
CA ASN A 181 -5.24 5.35 -6.83
C ASN A 181 -6.71 5.06 -7.17
N LYS A 182 -7.36 5.98 -7.91
CA LYS A 182 -8.76 5.81 -8.30
C LYS A 182 -8.95 4.58 -9.21
N ILE A 183 -8.08 4.40 -10.20
CA ILE A 183 -8.08 3.24 -11.10
C ILE A 183 -7.85 1.96 -10.30
N MET A 184 -6.87 1.93 -9.38
CA MET A 184 -6.63 0.78 -8.50
C MET A 184 -7.86 0.42 -7.68
N ASN A 185 -8.44 1.41 -6.96
CA ASN A 185 -9.60 1.21 -6.11
C ASN A 185 -10.77 0.62 -6.92
N ILE A 186 -11.08 1.19 -8.07
CA ILE A 186 -12.19 0.73 -8.91
C ILE A 186 -11.88 -0.65 -9.51
N GLY A 187 -10.71 -0.82 -10.13
CA GLY A 187 -10.32 -2.06 -10.83
C GLY A 187 -10.28 -3.26 -9.89
N CYS A 188 -9.63 -3.12 -8.73
CA CYS A 188 -9.54 -4.21 -7.76
C CYS A 188 -10.89 -4.49 -7.07
N LEU A 189 -11.74 -3.49 -6.83
CA LEU A 189 -13.08 -3.73 -6.30
C LEU A 189 -14.04 -4.35 -7.35
N LEU A 190 -13.84 -4.08 -8.65
CA LEU A 190 -14.51 -4.80 -9.74
C LEU A 190 -14.07 -6.27 -9.79
N GLN A 191 -12.76 -6.55 -9.67
CA GLN A 191 -12.25 -7.93 -9.55
C GLN A 191 -12.88 -8.65 -8.35
N TYR A 192 -12.96 -7.97 -7.21
CA TYR A 192 -13.58 -8.53 -6.01
C TYR A 192 -15.08 -8.80 -6.21
N GLN A 193 -15.82 -7.89 -6.86
CA GLN A 193 -17.23 -8.12 -7.21
C GLN A 193 -17.41 -9.29 -8.16
N ARG A 194 -16.59 -9.38 -9.22
CA ARG A 194 -16.59 -10.48 -10.18
C ARG A 194 -16.46 -11.83 -9.45
N ASP A 195 -15.50 -11.94 -8.54
CA ASP A 195 -15.17 -13.22 -7.91
C ASP A 195 -16.10 -13.58 -6.74
N HIS A 196 -16.45 -12.62 -5.89
CA HIS A 196 -17.21 -12.88 -4.65
C HIS A 196 -18.73 -12.68 -4.77
N TRP A 197 -19.20 -12.03 -5.83
CA TRP A 197 -20.64 -11.90 -6.15
C TRP A 197 -21.01 -12.49 -7.51
N GLN A 198 -20.08 -13.12 -8.22
CA GLN A 198 -20.32 -13.72 -9.54
C GLN A 198 -20.87 -12.69 -10.54
N ASP A 199 -20.38 -11.46 -10.43
CA ASP A 199 -20.85 -10.32 -11.21
C ASP A 199 -20.16 -10.28 -12.57
N SER A 200 -20.81 -10.84 -13.59
CA SER A 200 -20.24 -10.96 -14.94
C SER A 200 -19.95 -9.60 -15.58
N GLU A 201 -20.81 -8.60 -15.36
CA GLU A 201 -20.61 -7.24 -15.86
C GLU A 201 -19.35 -6.60 -15.26
N ALA A 202 -19.09 -6.84 -13.97
CA ALA A 202 -17.83 -6.41 -13.36
C ALA A 202 -16.63 -7.12 -14.01
N GLY A 203 -16.77 -8.40 -14.37
CA GLY A 203 -15.76 -9.14 -15.11
C GLY A 203 -15.50 -8.58 -16.51
N ASP A 204 -16.53 -8.14 -17.22
CA ASP A 204 -16.41 -7.51 -18.54
C ASP A 204 -15.68 -6.17 -18.43
N ALA A 205 -16.02 -5.37 -17.42
CA ALA A 205 -15.35 -4.10 -17.14
C ALA A 205 -13.88 -4.26 -16.74
N VAL A 206 -13.52 -5.30 -15.97
CA VAL A 206 -12.11 -5.61 -15.66
C VAL A 206 -11.31 -5.93 -16.92
N ARG A 207 -11.87 -6.74 -17.83
CA ARG A 207 -11.19 -7.08 -19.09
C ARG A 207 -10.97 -5.84 -19.95
N PHE A 208 -12.02 -5.02 -20.11
CA PHE A 208 -11.91 -3.74 -20.79
C PHE A 208 -10.85 -2.83 -20.16
N LEU A 209 -10.84 -2.71 -18.83
CA LEU A 209 -9.88 -1.88 -18.11
C LEU A 209 -8.44 -2.35 -18.34
N GLN A 210 -8.18 -3.66 -18.27
CA GLN A 210 -6.87 -4.23 -18.54
C GLN A 210 -6.42 -3.97 -19.98
N ASP A 211 -7.31 -4.20 -20.96
CA ASP A 211 -7.03 -3.95 -22.38
C ASP A 211 -6.70 -2.47 -22.64
N TYR A 212 -7.53 -1.58 -22.10
CA TYR A 212 -7.34 -0.13 -22.21
C TYR A 212 -6.01 0.30 -21.59
N LEU A 213 -5.70 -0.16 -20.37
CA LEU A 213 -4.46 0.22 -19.70
C LEU A 213 -3.22 -0.34 -20.42
N LEU A 214 -3.30 -1.53 -21.03
CA LEU A 214 -2.20 -2.04 -21.87
C LEU A 214 -1.96 -1.16 -23.09
N ASP A 215 -3.02 -0.71 -23.76
CA ASP A 215 -2.94 0.24 -24.89
C ASP A 215 -2.28 1.56 -24.48
N LYS A 216 -2.55 2.05 -23.27
CA LYS A 216 -1.96 3.31 -22.75
C LYS A 216 -0.55 3.17 -22.20
N MET A 217 0.02 1.97 -22.17
CA MET A 217 1.37 1.78 -21.65
C MET A 217 2.39 2.39 -22.62
N ASN A 218 3.29 3.22 -22.08
CA ASN A 218 4.32 3.86 -22.90
C ASN A 218 5.37 2.82 -23.31
N ALA A 219 5.38 2.46 -24.59
CA ALA A 219 6.29 1.46 -25.14
C ALA A 219 7.78 1.84 -25.01
N ASN A 220 8.14 3.11 -24.80
CA ASN A 220 9.52 3.58 -24.59
C ASN A 220 9.98 3.46 -23.13
N THR A 221 9.07 3.55 -22.18
CA THR A 221 9.44 3.57 -20.76
C THR A 221 8.97 2.33 -19.99
N GLY A 222 8.00 1.58 -20.52
CA GLY A 222 7.34 0.49 -19.81
C GLY A 222 6.55 0.96 -18.58
N LEU A 223 6.15 2.24 -18.52
CA LEU A 223 5.28 2.79 -17.49
C LEU A 223 4.10 3.52 -18.14
N TRP A 224 3.18 4.02 -17.33
CA TRP A 224 2.07 4.85 -17.80
C TRP A 224 2.41 6.35 -17.72
N GLY A 225 2.00 7.11 -18.73
CA GLY A 225 2.36 8.51 -18.87
C GLY A 225 3.74 8.75 -19.49
N ALA A 226 4.06 10.03 -19.70
CA ALA A 226 5.40 10.47 -20.03
C ALA A 226 6.20 10.82 -18.76
N TYR A 227 7.50 10.64 -18.78
CA TYR A 227 8.40 11.18 -17.77
C TYR A 227 9.80 11.39 -18.36
N ASN A 228 10.55 12.32 -17.77
CA ASN A 228 11.97 12.46 -18.05
C ASN A 228 12.76 11.37 -17.31
N PRO A 229 13.39 10.41 -18.01
CA PRO A 229 14.13 9.35 -17.35
C PRO A 229 15.32 9.87 -16.55
N ASN A 230 15.83 11.08 -16.81
CA ASN A 230 16.94 11.67 -16.06
C ASN A 230 16.49 12.44 -14.81
N ASP A 231 15.19 12.58 -14.59
CA ASP A 231 14.64 13.21 -13.39
C ASP A 231 14.22 12.13 -12.37
N PRO A 232 14.96 11.94 -11.27
CA PRO A 232 14.64 10.92 -10.27
C PRO A 232 13.24 11.07 -9.67
N VAL A 233 12.71 12.30 -9.57
CA VAL A 233 11.38 12.55 -9.01
C VAL A 233 10.31 12.00 -9.94
N GLN A 234 10.44 12.24 -11.25
CA GLN A 234 9.48 11.73 -12.22
C GLN A 234 9.58 10.21 -12.40
N VAL A 235 10.79 9.65 -12.38
CA VAL A 235 10.98 8.19 -12.37
C VAL A 235 10.29 7.56 -11.16
N SER A 236 10.51 8.12 -9.96
CA SER A 236 9.85 7.64 -8.74
C SER A 236 8.34 7.74 -8.84
N ARG A 237 7.78 8.85 -9.33
CA ARG A 237 6.33 9.00 -9.49
C ARG A 237 5.75 8.01 -10.49
N GLY A 238 6.44 7.76 -11.61
CA GLY A 238 6.03 6.77 -12.61
C GLY A 238 6.01 5.34 -12.07
N VAL A 239 6.99 4.99 -11.21
CA VAL A 239 7.00 3.70 -10.50
C VAL A 239 5.83 3.59 -9.52
N GLN A 240 5.54 4.64 -8.75
CA GLN A 240 4.37 4.69 -7.87
C GLN A 240 3.07 4.52 -8.69
N PHE A 241 2.96 5.18 -9.84
CA PHE A 241 1.79 5.05 -10.71
C PHE A 241 1.64 3.60 -11.22
N ALA A 242 2.72 2.98 -11.66
CA ALA A 242 2.71 1.59 -12.11
C ALA A 242 2.34 0.61 -10.99
N TYR A 243 2.81 0.85 -9.75
CA TYR A 243 2.42 0.04 -8.60
C TYR A 243 0.90 0.00 -8.41
N HIS A 244 0.18 1.11 -8.59
CA HIS A 244 -1.27 1.12 -8.41
C HIS A 244 -2.01 0.37 -9.53
N LEU A 245 -1.43 0.28 -10.73
CA LEU A 245 -2.07 -0.44 -11.85
C LEU A 245 -1.73 -1.93 -11.88
N LEU A 246 -0.52 -2.32 -11.46
CA LEU A 246 -0.05 -3.70 -11.54
C LEU A 246 -0.90 -4.73 -10.80
N PRO A 247 -1.52 -4.46 -9.63
CA PRO A 247 -2.42 -5.38 -8.96
C PRO A 247 -3.59 -5.85 -9.84
N ILE A 248 -4.10 -4.97 -10.72
CA ILE A 248 -5.19 -5.29 -11.65
C ILE A 248 -4.74 -6.38 -12.64
N PHE A 249 -3.46 -6.39 -13.01
CA PHE A 249 -2.88 -7.37 -13.93
C PHE A 249 -2.40 -8.64 -13.23
N LEU A 250 -1.66 -8.47 -12.13
CA LEU A 250 -1.02 -9.56 -11.40
C LEU A 250 -2.03 -10.51 -10.75
N TYR A 251 -3.15 -9.97 -10.26
CA TYR A 251 -4.23 -10.77 -9.69
C TYR A 251 -4.80 -11.78 -10.70
N ASP A 252 -5.02 -11.35 -11.95
CA ASP A 252 -5.51 -12.18 -13.06
C ASP A 252 -4.38 -12.87 -13.85
N ARG A 253 -3.13 -12.77 -13.38
CA ARG A 253 -1.92 -13.33 -14.01
C ARG A 253 -1.71 -12.88 -15.47
N ARG A 254 -2.11 -11.65 -15.78
CA ARG A 254 -2.02 -11.09 -17.14
C ARG A 254 -0.79 -10.18 -17.29
N LEU A 255 0.31 -10.74 -17.79
CA LEU A 255 1.60 -10.05 -17.90
C LEU A 255 2.00 -9.80 -19.36
N GLU A 256 1.17 -9.06 -20.09
CA GLU A 256 1.36 -8.75 -21.52
C GLU A 256 2.17 -7.45 -21.74
N PHE A 257 3.17 -7.20 -20.90
CA PHE A 257 4.00 -5.99 -20.97
C PHE A 257 5.47 -6.27 -20.72
N ASN A 258 6.32 -5.29 -21.07
CA ASN A 258 7.77 -5.40 -20.93
C ASN A 258 8.22 -5.28 -19.47
N VAL A 259 8.25 -6.42 -18.78
CA VAL A 259 8.69 -6.56 -17.39
C VAL A 259 10.09 -5.96 -17.15
N ASN A 260 11.01 -6.09 -18.10
CA ASN A 260 12.39 -5.61 -17.92
C ASN A 260 12.43 -4.09 -17.69
N ARG A 261 11.56 -3.32 -18.35
CA ARG A 261 11.52 -1.87 -18.22
C ARG A 261 10.93 -1.43 -16.88
N LEU A 262 9.91 -2.14 -16.40
CA LEU A 262 9.36 -1.94 -15.05
C LEU A 262 10.42 -2.19 -13.98
N LEU A 263 11.15 -3.30 -14.09
CA LEU A 263 12.23 -3.63 -13.15
C LEU A 263 13.36 -2.61 -13.19
N GLU A 264 13.80 -2.18 -14.38
CA GLU A 264 14.85 -1.17 -14.50
C GLU A 264 14.40 0.17 -13.89
N ALA A 265 13.16 0.61 -14.13
CA ALA A 265 12.62 1.82 -13.52
C ALA A 265 12.56 1.72 -11.99
N ALA A 266 12.05 0.61 -11.44
CA ALA A 266 11.97 0.40 -9.99
C ALA A 266 13.36 0.27 -9.33
N LEU A 267 14.35 -0.35 -9.99
CA LEU A 267 15.73 -0.41 -9.47
C LEU A 267 16.35 0.99 -9.37
N ARG A 268 16.03 1.89 -10.30
CA ARG A 268 16.58 3.25 -10.36
C ARG A 268 16.05 4.18 -9.27
N THR A 269 14.96 3.82 -8.59
CA THR A 269 14.43 4.63 -7.47
C THR A 269 15.16 4.35 -6.16
N GLN A 270 15.98 3.29 -6.07
CA GLN A 270 16.71 2.95 -4.85
C GLN A 270 17.82 3.98 -4.54
N ASN A 271 17.73 4.60 -3.38
CA ASN A 271 18.74 5.51 -2.84
C ASN A 271 19.92 4.77 -2.20
N LYS A 272 20.97 5.52 -1.84
CA LYS A 272 22.21 4.97 -1.25
C LYS A 272 22.02 4.22 0.08
N TYR A 273 20.89 4.41 0.77
CA TYR A 273 20.58 3.76 2.04
C TYR A 273 19.68 2.52 1.90
N GLY A 274 19.22 2.21 0.68
CA GLY A 274 18.39 1.03 0.39
C GLY A 274 16.89 1.31 0.31
N GLY A 275 16.43 2.50 0.71
CA GLY A 275 15.06 2.95 0.47
C GLY A 275 14.83 3.41 -0.96
N PHE A 276 13.59 3.49 -1.40
CA PHE A 276 13.19 3.87 -2.75
C PHE A 276 12.54 5.26 -2.74
N ALA A 277 13.33 6.28 -3.08
CA ALA A 277 12.88 7.65 -3.31
C ALA A 277 14.08 8.49 -3.77
N PRO A 278 13.86 9.65 -4.40
CA PRO A 278 14.92 10.65 -4.62
C PRO A 278 15.53 11.16 -3.31
N THR A 279 14.79 11.09 -2.21
CA THR A 279 15.21 11.59 -0.90
C THR A 279 15.80 10.50 0.00
N PRO A 280 16.72 10.85 0.92
CA PRO A 280 17.32 9.91 1.88
C PRO A 280 16.33 9.16 2.80
N ASN A 281 15.15 9.72 3.07
CA ASN A 281 14.12 9.17 3.93
C ASN A 281 12.85 8.83 3.14
N SER A 282 12.94 7.85 2.25
CA SER A 282 11.78 7.36 1.48
C SER A 282 10.60 7.02 2.40
N SER A 283 9.39 7.23 1.87
CA SER A 283 8.15 6.92 2.57
C SER A 283 7.81 5.43 2.53
N ALA A 284 6.92 5.01 3.44
CA ALA A 284 6.37 3.66 3.43
C ALA A 284 5.67 3.31 2.10
N CYS A 285 5.04 4.29 1.44
CA CYS A 285 4.43 4.08 0.11
C CYS A 285 5.50 3.89 -0.97
N GLU A 286 6.42 4.84 -1.16
CA GLU A 286 7.43 4.74 -2.23
C GLU A 286 8.28 3.46 -2.11
N ASP A 287 8.56 3.05 -0.87
CA ASP A 287 9.28 1.81 -0.60
C ASP A 287 8.49 0.57 -1.03
N ILE A 288 7.21 0.43 -0.63
CA ILE A 288 6.44 -0.74 -1.06
C ILE A 288 6.20 -0.73 -2.57
N ASP A 289 6.02 0.44 -3.18
CA ASP A 289 5.67 0.56 -4.59
C ASP A 289 6.77 -0.06 -5.45
N SER A 290 8.01 0.21 -5.09
CA SER A 290 9.19 -0.36 -5.74
C SER A 290 9.43 -1.81 -5.31
N ILE A 291 9.36 -2.12 -4.00
CA ILE A 291 9.60 -3.48 -3.47
C ILE A 291 8.64 -4.49 -4.07
N TYR A 292 7.36 -4.14 -4.17
CA TYR A 292 6.32 -4.98 -4.75
C TYR A 292 6.64 -5.32 -6.20
N ILE A 293 6.95 -4.31 -7.04
CA ILE A 293 7.30 -4.50 -8.44
C ILE A 293 8.49 -5.44 -8.58
N LEU A 294 9.56 -5.17 -7.82
CA LEU A 294 10.77 -5.98 -7.82
C LEU A 294 10.50 -7.42 -7.40
N ALA A 295 9.83 -7.62 -6.27
CA ALA A 295 9.56 -8.95 -5.71
C ALA A 295 8.61 -9.78 -6.59
N ARG A 296 7.60 -9.15 -7.21
CA ARG A 296 6.58 -9.84 -8.01
C ARG A 296 7.04 -10.16 -9.41
N LEU A 297 7.89 -9.32 -10.00
CA LEU A 297 8.26 -9.45 -11.40
C LEU A 297 9.61 -10.14 -11.63
N VAL A 298 10.45 -10.32 -10.61
CA VAL A 298 11.79 -10.92 -10.75
C VAL A 298 11.78 -12.32 -11.39
N ALA A 299 10.74 -13.12 -11.12
CA ALA A 299 10.60 -14.47 -11.69
C ALA A 299 10.43 -14.46 -13.22
N TYR A 300 9.95 -13.35 -13.78
CA TYR A 300 9.69 -13.20 -15.21
C TYR A 300 10.85 -12.55 -15.97
N ALA A 301 11.94 -12.17 -15.28
CA ALA A 301 13.13 -11.59 -15.88
C ALA A 301 14.41 -12.12 -15.20
N PRO A 302 14.81 -13.38 -15.47
CA PRO A 302 15.94 -14.03 -14.80
C PRO A 302 17.25 -13.24 -14.86
N GLN A 303 17.49 -12.49 -15.94
CA GLN A 303 18.67 -11.65 -16.13
C GLN A 303 18.76 -10.47 -15.14
N TYR A 304 17.65 -10.10 -14.47
CA TYR A 304 17.63 -9.09 -13.42
C TYR A 304 17.75 -9.69 -12.02
N ARG A 305 17.67 -11.02 -11.86
CA ARG A 305 17.51 -11.68 -10.56
C ARG A 305 18.54 -11.24 -9.53
N GLU A 306 19.83 -11.28 -9.87
CA GLU A 306 20.88 -10.91 -8.93
C GLU A 306 20.76 -9.44 -8.48
N ARG A 307 20.58 -8.51 -9.42
CA ARG A 307 20.41 -7.07 -9.14
C ARG A 307 19.20 -6.82 -8.25
N VAL A 308 18.08 -7.50 -8.54
CA VAL A 308 16.84 -7.37 -7.77
C VAL A 308 16.99 -7.92 -6.36
N LEU A 309 17.54 -9.12 -6.19
CA LEU A 309 17.73 -9.70 -4.85
C LEU A 309 18.69 -8.87 -3.99
N MET A 310 19.75 -8.30 -4.58
CA MET A 310 20.61 -7.35 -3.87
C MET A 310 19.85 -6.07 -3.45
N ALA A 311 19.01 -5.52 -4.33
CA ALA A 311 18.19 -4.35 -4.02
C ALA A 311 17.19 -4.66 -2.89
N LEU A 312 16.49 -5.80 -2.94
CA LEU A 312 15.55 -6.23 -1.91
C LEU A 312 16.23 -6.49 -0.56
N LYS A 313 17.44 -7.04 -0.55
CA LYS A 313 18.22 -7.22 0.69
C LYS A 313 18.56 -5.88 1.35
N LYS A 314 18.96 -4.88 0.57
CA LYS A 314 19.17 -3.50 1.07
C LYS A 314 17.86 -2.89 1.56
N ALA A 315 16.78 -3.13 0.85
CA ALA A 315 15.44 -2.66 1.21
C ALA A 315 14.97 -3.24 2.55
N GLN A 316 15.23 -4.52 2.84
CA GLN A 316 14.90 -5.11 4.16
C GLN A 316 15.59 -4.37 5.31
N ALA A 317 16.89 -4.10 5.19
CA ALA A 317 17.62 -3.33 6.19
C ALA A 317 17.04 -1.91 6.35
N TRP A 318 16.73 -1.26 5.23
CA TRP A 318 16.09 0.06 5.22
C TRP A 318 14.71 0.06 5.91
N VAL A 319 13.85 -0.91 5.59
CA VAL A 319 12.54 -1.05 6.21
C VAL A 319 12.68 -1.22 7.72
N VAL A 320 13.62 -2.06 8.17
CA VAL A 320 13.90 -2.26 9.60
C VAL A 320 14.37 -0.98 10.31
N VAL A 321 15.17 -0.12 9.67
CA VAL A 321 15.56 1.20 10.22
C VAL A 321 14.36 2.09 10.54
N ASN A 322 13.25 1.90 9.85
CA ASN A 322 12.04 2.68 10.04
C ASN A 322 11.16 2.16 11.19
N GLN A 323 11.52 1.07 11.86
CA GLN A 323 10.90 0.72 13.15
C GLN A 323 11.42 1.68 14.23
N VAL A 324 10.52 2.18 15.09
CA VAL A 324 10.85 3.11 16.17
C VAL A 324 10.58 2.48 17.54
N ASP A 325 10.95 3.19 18.60
CA ASP A 325 11.03 2.64 19.96
C ASP A 325 9.69 2.14 20.53
N ASP A 326 8.56 2.66 20.01
CA ASP A 326 7.22 2.17 20.38
C ASP A 326 6.83 0.85 19.69
N GLY A 327 7.73 0.28 18.88
CA GLY A 327 7.56 -0.98 18.15
C GLY A 327 6.89 -0.84 16.78
N GLY A 328 6.23 0.29 16.51
CA GLY A 328 5.62 0.59 15.21
C GLY A 328 6.64 1.10 14.20
N PHE A 329 6.18 1.30 12.97
CA PHE A 329 6.99 1.92 11.91
C PHE A 329 6.50 3.34 11.60
N VAL A 330 7.42 4.18 11.15
CA VAL A 330 7.13 5.53 10.66
C VAL A 330 6.79 5.53 9.18
N PHE A 331 6.02 6.53 8.75
CA PHE A 331 5.80 6.78 7.34
C PHE A 331 7.08 7.24 6.66
N ARG A 332 7.69 8.31 7.17
CA ARG A 332 9.02 8.80 6.80
C ARG A 332 9.82 9.05 8.07
N LEU A 333 11.07 8.59 8.10
CA LEU A 333 11.94 8.83 9.25
C LEU A 333 12.21 10.34 9.43
N ASN A 334 12.18 10.79 10.69
CA ASN A 334 12.32 12.19 11.11
C ASN A 334 11.20 13.15 10.63
N GLU A 335 10.06 12.61 10.21
CA GLU A 335 8.89 13.40 9.79
C GLU A 335 7.62 12.87 10.47
N GLY A 336 6.68 13.77 10.74
CA GLY A 336 5.32 13.40 11.15
C GLY A 336 4.43 13.23 9.93
N MET A 337 3.31 12.55 10.08
CA MET A 337 2.34 12.32 9.00
C MET A 337 0.93 12.66 9.49
N THR A 338 0.10 13.20 8.61
CA THR A 338 -1.36 13.22 8.79
C THR A 338 -1.97 12.55 7.57
N TYR A 339 -2.59 11.39 7.79
CA TYR A 339 -3.20 10.58 6.76
C TYR A 339 -4.67 10.98 6.61
N GLY A 340 -4.90 12.12 5.94
CA GLY A 340 -6.23 12.66 5.61
C GLY A 340 -7.03 13.26 6.76
N HIS A 341 -6.79 12.83 8.00
CA HIS A 341 -7.51 13.32 9.18
C HIS A 341 -6.62 13.36 10.44
N ARG A 342 -6.93 14.25 11.39
CA ARG A 342 -6.17 14.40 12.66
C ARG A 342 -6.18 13.16 13.56
N GLN A 343 -7.20 12.31 13.47
CA GLN A 343 -7.27 11.02 14.17
C GLN A 343 -6.52 9.90 13.42
N MET A 344 -5.85 10.28 12.33
CA MET A 344 -4.99 9.43 11.52
C MET A 344 -3.62 10.10 11.37
N MET A 345 -3.08 10.63 12.47
CA MET A 345 -1.80 11.32 12.47
C MET A 345 -0.76 10.61 13.33
N SER A 346 0.52 10.87 13.06
CA SER A 346 1.61 10.56 13.98
C SER A 346 2.64 11.68 13.99
N ARG A 347 3.23 11.92 15.15
CA ARG A 347 4.35 12.84 15.27
C ARG A 347 5.63 12.23 14.69
N ARG A 348 6.63 13.09 14.54
CA ARG A 348 7.99 12.72 14.15
C ARG A 348 8.48 11.53 14.98
N ASN A 349 8.96 10.49 14.30
CA ASN A 349 9.53 9.28 14.91
C ASN A 349 8.58 8.56 15.88
N ARG A 350 7.27 8.58 15.59
CA ARG A 350 6.25 7.76 16.27
C ARG A 350 5.63 6.77 15.30
N GLY A 351 5.44 5.54 15.77
CA GLY A 351 4.79 4.48 15.03
C GLY A 351 3.32 4.82 14.72
N ALA A 352 2.82 4.31 13.59
CA ALA A 352 1.41 4.39 13.24
C ALA A 352 0.93 3.12 12.53
N MET A 353 -0.38 2.87 12.55
CA MET A 353 -0.98 1.64 12.03
C MET A 353 -0.74 1.44 10.53
N PHE A 354 -0.98 2.49 9.71
CA PHE A 354 -0.77 2.44 8.26
C PHE A 354 0.69 2.12 7.87
N PRO A 355 1.69 2.91 8.29
CA PRO A 355 3.08 2.60 7.92
C PRO A 355 3.56 1.28 8.55
N THR A 356 3.10 0.89 9.74
CA THR A 356 3.43 -0.42 10.31
C THR A 356 2.98 -1.55 9.40
N TRP A 357 1.72 -1.53 8.94
CA TRP A 357 1.23 -2.56 8.01
C TRP A 357 2.00 -2.55 6.69
N PHE A 358 2.15 -1.41 6.01
CA PHE A 358 2.86 -1.31 4.73
C PHE A 358 4.32 -1.78 4.82
N ARG A 359 5.01 -1.45 5.91
CA ARG A 359 6.40 -1.84 6.13
C ARG A 359 6.54 -3.34 6.39
N LEU A 360 5.63 -3.92 7.18
CA LEU A 360 5.59 -5.38 7.35
C LEU A 360 5.26 -6.09 6.03
N LEU A 361 4.32 -5.56 5.25
CA LEU A 361 3.98 -6.11 3.93
C LEU A 361 5.18 -6.04 2.96
N SER A 362 5.95 -4.96 3.01
CA SER A 362 7.20 -4.82 2.26
C SER A 362 8.23 -5.88 2.65
N LEU A 363 8.38 -6.16 3.96
CA LEU A 363 9.24 -7.24 4.44
C LEU A 363 8.76 -8.60 3.96
N ALA A 364 7.45 -8.85 3.95
CA ALA A 364 6.87 -10.10 3.46
C ALA A 364 7.18 -10.31 1.98
N TYR A 365 6.92 -9.33 1.10
CA TYR A 365 7.27 -9.41 -0.31
C TYR A 365 8.76 -9.61 -0.55
N SER A 366 9.62 -8.86 0.15
CA SER A 366 11.07 -9.00 0.03
C SER A 366 11.54 -10.39 0.47
N THR A 367 11.01 -10.90 1.58
CA THR A 367 11.38 -12.21 2.13
C THR A 367 10.94 -13.33 1.20
N ASN A 368 9.73 -13.28 0.64
CA ASN A 368 9.24 -14.26 -0.32
C ASN A 368 10.18 -14.36 -1.54
N ALA A 369 10.59 -13.21 -2.08
CA ALA A 369 11.51 -13.19 -3.22
C ALA A 369 12.93 -13.68 -2.86
N LEU A 370 13.42 -13.38 -1.66
CA LEU A 370 14.78 -13.73 -1.22
C LEU A 370 14.94 -15.19 -0.78
N GLN A 371 13.93 -15.74 -0.12
CA GLN A 371 13.97 -17.10 0.45
C GLN A 371 13.19 -18.11 -0.39
N ASP A 372 12.54 -17.66 -1.47
CA ASP A 372 11.65 -18.48 -2.31
C ASP A 372 10.54 -19.18 -1.48
N ILE A 373 10.02 -18.45 -0.50
CA ILE A 373 8.92 -18.89 0.37
C ILE A 373 7.63 -18.15 0.00
N SER A 374 6.48 -18.75 0.29
CA SER A 374 5.17 -18.10 0.16
C SER A 374 4.61 -17.78 1.54
N CYS A 375 5.03 -16.65 2.13
CA CYS A 375 4.52 -16.19 3.42
C CYS A 375 3.20 -15.40 3.31
N LEU A 376 2.78 -15.03 2.09
CA LEU A 376 1.51 -14.39 1.81
C LEU A 376 0.51 -15.44 1.30
N ALA A 377 -0.34 -15.95 2.20
CA ALA A 377 -1.29 -17.02 1.88
C ALA A 377 -2.70 -16.51 1.49
N VAL A 378 -2.88 -15.20 1.34
CA VAL A 378 -4.17 -14.58 1.06
C VAL A 378 -4.22 -14.18 -0.40
N HIS A 379 -5.15 -14.73 -1.17
CA HIS A 379 -5.42 -14.30 -2.54
C HIS A 379 -6.62 -13.33 -2.52
N CYS A 380 -6.35 -12.03 -2.67
CA CYS A 380 -7.35 -10.98 -2.67
C CYS A 380 -6.91 -9.87 -3.65
N PRO A 381 -7.82 -9.29 -4.46
CA PRO A 381 -7.51 -8.15 -5.32
C PRO A 381 -6.88 -6.99 -4.53
N GLY A 382 -5.96 -6.26 -5.16
CA GLY A 382 -5.28 -5.12 -4.53
C GLY A 382 -3.99 -5.53 -3.80
N TYR A 383 -3.91 -5.28 -2.50
CA TYR A 383 -2.63 -5.33 -1.76
C TYR A 383 -2.06 -6.72 -1.46
N TYR A 384 -2.84 -7.79 -1.65
CA TYR A 384 -2.43 -9.18 -1.39
C TYR A 384 -2.42 -10.04 -2.66
N CYS A 385 -2.51 -9.43 -3.84
CA CYS A 385 -2.49 -10.17 -5.10
C CYS A 385 -1.16 -10.88 -5.34
#